data_AF-A0A0D2M996-F1
#
_entry.id   AF-A0A0D2M996-F1
#
_cell.length_a   1.000
_cell.length_b   1.000
_cell.length_c   1.000
_cell.angle_alpha   90.00
_cell.angle_beta   90.00
_cell.angle_gamma   90.00
#
_symmetry.space_group_name_H-M   'P 1'
#
loop_
_entity.id
_entity.type
_entity.pdbx_description
1 polymer ?
#
loop_
_entity_poly.entity_id
_entity_poly.type
_entity_poly.pdbx_seq_one_letter_code
_entity_poly.pdbx_strand_id
1 'polypeptide(L)'
;MAVYSSEDVGLEVKDDMSPLTRADIEANAIICKGLAELAPHVPIISEENKQLPYSIRKGYQYCWLVDPLDGTKEFVKRNGEFTVNIALVQGGSPVLGVLHVPVTKETFFAVEGRGAFVRREGVTSQIRAAEFNPAEEGVVIVGSASHMSSATKLRMHLLLLLLLLLLLLLLLLPLLLLPLLLLLLLLLLLLLLLLLLLLLLL
;
A
#
# COMPACT_ATOMS: atom_id res chain seq x y z
N MET A 1 -3.21 8.77 -23.19
CA MET A 1 -1.74 8.99 -23.30
C MET A 1 -1.35 10.24 -24.08
N ALA A 2 -2.11 10.72 -25.07
CA ALA A 2 -1.76 11.96 -25.80
C ALA A 2 -1.53 13.17 -24.88
N VAL A 3 -2.45 13.44 -23.94
CA VAL A 3 -2.31 14.51 -22.92
C VAL A 3 -1.17 14.22 -21.92
N TYR A 4 -0.86 12.95 -21.68
CA TYR A 4 0.27 12.59 -20.81
C TYR A 4 1.63 12.90 -21.45
N SER A 5 1.69 13.03 -22.78
CA SER A 5 2.91 13.35 -23.51
C SER A 5 3.00 14.81 -23.97
N SER A 6 1.98 15.63 -23.71
CA SER A 6 1.98 17.06 -24.07
C SER A 6 2.73 17.90 -23.02
N GLU A 7 3.20 19.10 -23.39
CA GLU A 7 3.79 20.03 -22.42
C GLU A 7 2.72 20.71 -21.55
N ASP A 8 1.55 20.95 -22.13
CA ASP A 8 0.38 21.51 -21.44
C ASP A 8 -0.65 20.41 -21.15
N VAL A 9 -0.92 20.17 -19.87
CA VAL A 9 -1.93 19.22 -19.39
C VAL A 9 -3.29 19.88 -19.13
N GLY A 10 -3.40 21.21 -19.28
CA GLY A 10 -4.60 21.97 -18.96
C GLY A 10 -4.95 21.84 -17.48
N LEU A 11 -4.01 22.20 -16.59
CA LEU A 11 -4.18 22.08 -15.15
C LEU A 11 -5.17 23.14 -14.63
N GLU A 12 -6.24 22.67 -14.02
CA GLU A 12 -7.21 23.44 -13.26
C GLU A 12 -7.22 22.96 -11.80
N VAL A 13 -7.75 23.77 -10.89
CA VAL A 13 -7.85 23.42 -9.46
C VAL A 13 -9.34 23.44 -9.09
N LYS A 14 -9.86 22.31 -8.61
CA LYS A 14 -11.25 22.20 -8.13
C LYS A 14 -11.42 22.94 -6.79
N ASP A 15 -12.68 23.14 -6.37
CA ASP A 15 -13.02 23.82 -5.12
C ASP A 15 -12.41 23.17 -3.87
N ASP A 16 -12.10 21.87 -3.93
CA ASP A 16 -11.47 21.09 -2.86
C ASP A 16 -9.93 21.08 -2.93
N MET A 17 -9.34 21.93 -3.77
CA MET A 17 -7.90 22.04 -4.03
C MET A 17 -7.27 20.81 -4.70
N SER A 18 -8.06 19.86 -5.20
CA SER A 18 -7.57 18.78 -6.03
C SER A 18 -7.21 19.30 -7.44
N PRO A 19 -6.11 18.79 -8.04
CA PRO A 19 -5.80 19.11 -9.43
C PRO A 19 -6.78 18.40 -10.36
N LEU A 20 -7.23 19.10 -11.40
CA LEU A 20 -8.01 18.57 -12.51
C LEU A 20 -7.22 18.83 -13.79
N THR A 21 -7.13 17.86 -14.68
CA THR A 21 -6.48 18.05 -15.97
C THR A 21 -7.43 17.79 -17.13
N ARG A 22 -7.02 18.23 -18.32
CA ARG A 22 -7.71 17.85 -19.57
C ARG A 22 -7.82 16.34 -19.73
N ALA A 23 -6.87 15.57 -19.18
CA ALA A 23 -6.90 14.11 -19.26
C ALA A 23 -8.07 13.50 -18.50
N ASP A 24 -8.39 14.02 -17.30
CA ASP A 24 -9.53 13.57 -16.49
C ASP A 24 -10.85 13.77 -17.27
N ILE A 25 -11.03 14.96 -17.88
CA ILE A 25 -12.22 15.31 -18.65
C ILE A 25 -12.37 14.42 -19.90
N GLU A 26 -11.29 14.27 -20.69
CA GLU A 26 -11.31 13.47 -21.91
C GLU A 26 -11.52 11.98 -21.61
N ALA A 27 -10.83 11.45 -20.59
CA ALA A 27 -10.99 10.07 -20.17
C ALA A 27 -12.42 9.81 -19.68
N ASN A 28 -12.97 10.69 -18.85
CA ASN A 28 -14.36 10.61 -18.39
C ASN A 28 -15.35 10.55 -19.56
N ALA A 29 -15.20 11.41 -20.56
CA ALA A 29 -16.10 11.46 -21.71
C ALA A 29 -16.06 10.16 -22.52
N ILE A 30 -14.86 9.62 -22.78
CA ILE A 30 -14.67 8.38 -23.52
C ILE A 30 -15.27 7.19 -22.76
N ILE A 31 -14.98 7.09 -21.45
CA ILE A 31 -15.46 5.99 -20.60
C ILE A 31 -16.98 6.05 -20.48
N CYS A 32 -17.54 7.22 -20.16
CA CYS A 32 -18.99 7.38 -20.01
C CYS A 32 -19.73 7.02 -21.30
N LYS A 33 -19.21 7.44 -22.46
CA LYS A 33 -19.77 7.06 -23.76
C LYS A 33 -19.75 5.55 -23.96
N GLY A 34 -18.60 4.90 -23.75
CA GLY A 34 -18.48 3.45 -23.93
C GLY A 34 -19.37 2.65 -23.00
N LEU A 35 -19.49 3.06 -21.73
CA LEU A 35 -20.38 2.41 -20.76
C LEU A 35 -21.86 2.63 -21.08
N ALA A 36 -22.23 3.82 -21.56
CA ALA A 36 -23.59 4.11 -22.00
C ALA A 36 -23.98 3.31 -23.24
N GLU A 37 -23.05 3.05 -24.16
CA GLU A 37 -23.26 2.16 -25.31
C GLU A 37 -23.37 0.69 -24.88
N LEU A 38 -22.53 0.26 -23.94
CA LEU A 38 -22.49 -1.13 -23.46
C LEU A 38 -23.73 -1.51 -22.63
N ALA A 39 -24.16 -0.62 -21.74
CA ALA A 39 -25.26 -0.86 -20.81
C ALA A 39 -26.09 0.42 -20.59
N PRO A 40 -26.94 0.81 -21.57
CA PRO A 40 -27.66 2.09 -21.56
C PRO A 40 -28.58 2.32 -20.35
N HIS A 41 -28.99 1.24 -19.69
CA HIS A 41 -29.92 1.23 -18.56
C HIS A 41 -29.22 1.21 -17.20
N VAL A 42 -27.88 1.15 -17.17
CA VAL A 42 -27.09 1.17 -15.94
C VAL A 42 -26.55 2.59 -15.72
N PRO A 43 -26.99 3.32 -14.68
CA PRO A 43 -26.49 4.66 -14.37
C PRO A 43 -24.99 4.68 -14.14
N ILE A 44 -24.35 5.79 -14.50
CA ILE A 44 -22.91 6.02 -14.33
C ILE A 44 -22.69 7.10 -13.26
N ILE A 45 -21.85 6.79 -12.28
CA ILE A 45 -21.38 7.69 -11.23
C ILE A 45 -19.88 7.86 -11.46
N SER A 46 -19.47 9.00 -11.99
CA SER A 46 -18.06 9.33 -12.22
C SER A 46 -17.60 10.51 -11.35
N GLU A 47 -16.35 10.51 -10.87
CA GLU A 47 -15.79 11.65 -10.13
C GLU A 47 -16.03 13.00 -10.83
N GLU A 48 -15.89 13.03 -12.15
CA GLU A 48 -15.99 14.27 -12.95
C GLU A 48 -17.42 14.65 -13.34
N ASN A 49 -18.42 13.83 -13.02
CA ASN A 49 -19.81 14.12 -13.34
C ASN A 49 -20.50 14.81 -12.17
N LYS A 50 -21.41 15.76 -12.48
CA LYS A 50 -22.35 16.28 -11.48
C LYS A 50 -23.24 15.15 -10.99
N GLN A 51 -23.10 14.82 -9.71
CA GLN A 51 -23.81 13.70 -9.12
C GLN A 51 -25.26 14.05 -8.81
N LEU A 52 -26.15 13.09 -9.05
CA LEU A 52 -27.51 13.15 -8.53
C LEU A 52 -27.50 13.03 -6.99
N PRO A 53 -28.50 13.60 -6.28
CA PRO A 53 -28.62 13.46 -4.83
C PRO A 53 -28.56 12.01 -4.38
N TYR A 54 -27.91 11.77 -3.24
CA TYR A 54 -27.78 10.41 -2.68
C TYR A 54 -29.14 9.73 -2.47
N SER A 55 -30.19 10.49 -2.13
CA SER A 55 -31.56 9.99 -1.99
C SER A 55 -32.10 9.29 -3.23
N ILE A 56 -31.62 9.66 -4.42
CA ILE A 56 -31.93 9.00 -5.70
C ILE A 56 -31.00 7.80 -5.90
N ARG A 57 -29.68 8.03 -5.80
CA ARG A 57 -28.66 7.03 -6.12
C ARG A 57 -28.69 5.80 -5.23
N LYS A 58 -29.14 5.93 -3.97
CA LYS A 58 -29.24 4.80 -3.02
C LYS A 58 -30.20 3.69 -3.48
N GLY A 59 -31.11 4.00 -4.41
CA GLY A 59 -32.07 3.03 -4.94
C GLY A 59 -31.57 2.22 -6.13
N TYR A 60 -30.37 2.53 -6.65
CA TYR A 60 -29.84 1.85 -7.83
C TYR A 60 -29.56 0.38 -7.55
N GLN A 61 -30.19 -0.49 -8.34
CA GLN A 61 -29.90 -1.93 -8.31
C GLN A 61 -28.55 -2.22 -8.94
N TYR A 62 -28.23 -1.52 -10.04
CA TYR A 62 -26.91 -1.53 -10.66
C TYR A 62 -26.45 -0.11 -10.94
N CYS A 63 -25.16 0.15 -10.78
CA CYS A 63 -24.52 1.36 -11.31
C CYS A 63 -23.04 1.12 -11.61
N TRP A 64 -22.53 1.88 -12.58
CA TRP A 64 -21.09 2.01 -12.80
C TRP A 64 -20.53 3.05 -11.84
N LEU A 65 -19.45 2.71 -11.14
CA LEU A 65 -18.57 3.66 -10.47
C LEU A 65 -17.32 3.85 -11.32
N VAL A 66 -16.97 5.10 -11.61
CA VAL A 66 -15.86 5.46 -12.49
C VAL A 66 -14.98 6.49 -11.80
N ASP A 67 -13.69 6.22 -11.78
CA ASP A 67 -12.65 7.21 -11.56
C ASP A 67 -11.78 7.20 -12.83
N PRO A 68 -11.92 8.24 -13.68
CA PRO A 68 -11.30 8.27 -15.00
C PRO A 68 -9.79 8.44 -14.93
N LEU A 69 -9.24 8.93 -13.82
CA LEU A 69 -7.82 9.15 -13.61
C LEU A 69 -7.52 9.26 -12.10
N ASP A 70 -7.21 8.12 -11.49
CA ASP A 70 -6.74 8.05 -10.11
C ASP A 70 -5.22 8.30 -10.08
N GLY A 71 -4.78 9.25 -9.26
CA GLY A 71 -3.39 9.71 -9.22
C GLY A 71 -3.12 10.97 -10.04
N THR A 72 -4.04 11.94 -10.08
CA THR A 72 -3.87 13.18 -10.86
C THR A 72 -2.61 13.98 -10.49
N LYS A 73 -2.18 13.97 -9.21
CA LYS A 73 -0.93 14.61 -8.79
C LYS A 73 0.28 13.92 -9.41
N GLU A 74 0.27 12.60 -9.40
CA GLU A 74 1.28 11.72 -9.98
C GLU A 74 1.32 11.89 -11.52
N PHE A 75 0.16 11.96 -12.16
CA PHE A 75 0.01 12.28 -13.59
C PHE A 75 0.66 13.61 -13.97
N VAL A 76 0.38 14.68 -13.21
CA VAL A 76 0.99 16.01 -13.40
C VAL A 76 2.50 15.98 -13.19
N LYS A 77 2.97 15.21 -12.20
CA LYS A 77 4.41 15.02 -11.91
C LYS A 77 5.14 14.13 -12.91
N ARG A 78 4.44 13.52 -13.86
CA ARG A 78 5.03 12.62 -14.88
C ARG A 78 5.78 11.41 -14.28
N ASN A 79 5.36 10.91 -13.12
CA ASN A 79 5.99 9.73 -12.50
C ASN A 79 5.42 8.39 -13.00
N GLY A 80 4.35 8.43 -13.78
CA GLY A 80 3.71 7.25 -14.37
C GLY A 80 2.84 6.42 -13.43
N GLU A 81 2.58 6.91 -12.22
CA GLU A 81 1.82 6.20 -11.18
C GLU A 81 0.36 6.69 -11.15
N PHE A 82 -0.41 6.32 -12.18
CA PHE A 82 -1.84 6.65 -12.25
C PHE A 82 -2.63 5.53 -12.93
N THR A 83 -3.92 5.47 -12.64
CA THR A 83 -4.79 4.37 -13.09
C THR A 83 -6.15 4.88 -13.57
N VAL A 84 -6.85 4.03 -14.32
CA VAL A 84 -8.27 4.19 -14.64
C VAL A 84 -9.03 3.11 -13.90
N ASN A 85 -10.00 3.50 -13.07
CA ASN A 85 -10.75 2.58 -12.22
C ASN A 85 -12.23 2.56 -12.62
N ILE A 86 -12.76 1.36 -12.90
CA ILE A 86 -14.15 1.15 -13.27
C ILE A 86 -14.69 -0.03 -12.48
N ALA A 87 -15.83 0.15 -11.81
CA ALA A 87 -16.51 -0.94 -11.11
C ALA A 87 -18.00 -0.99 -11.46
N LEU A 88 -18.55 -2.19 -11.54
CA LEU A 88 -20.00 -2.41 -11.51
C LEU A 88 -20.42 -2.70 -10.08
N VAL A 89 -21.38 -1.95 -9.57
CA VAL A 89 -21.94 -2.13 -8.24
C VAL A 89 -23.36 -2.67 -8.38
N GLN A 90 -23.67 -3.72 -7.62
CA GLN A 90 -25.00 -4.29 -7.48
C GLN A 90 -25.49 -4.13 -6.04
N GLY A 91 -26.61 -3.41 -5.83
CA GLY A 91 -27.21 -3.25 -4.50
C GLY A 91 -26.27 -2.66 -3.44
N GLY A 92 -25.30 -1.84 -3.86
CA GLY A 92 -24.27 -1.26 -2.99
C GLY A 92 -22.97 -2.08 -2.87
N SER A 93 -22.91 -3.29 -3.43
CA SER A 93 -21.71 -4.15 -3.42
C SER A 93 -21.03 -4.19 -4.79
N PRO A 94 -19.70 -4.00 -4.89
CA PRO A 94 -18.98 -4.15 -6.16
C PRO A 94 -18.95 -5.62 -6.61
N VAL A 95 -19.47 -5.90 -7.81
CA VAL A 95 -19.56 -7.26 -8.39
C VAL A 95 -18.60 -7.46 -9.57
N LEU A 96 -18.09 -6.37 -10.15
CA LEU A 96 -17.03 -6.37 -11.15
C LEU A 96 -16.13 -5.17 -10.91
N GLY A 97 -14.82 -5.34 -11.05
CA GLY A 97 -13.84 -4.26 -10.98
C GLY A 97 -12.80 -4.40 -12.08
N VAL A 98 -12.39 -3.27 -12.65
CA VAL A 98 -11.31 -3.14 -13.63
C VAL A 98 -10.44 -1.97 -13.21
N LEU A 99 -9.14 -2.21 -13.09
CA LEU A 99 -8.11 -1.21 -12.89
C LEU A 99 -7.13 -1.32 -14.04
N HIS A 100 -6.95 -0.23 -14.78
CA HIS A 100 -6.02 -0.17 -15.90
C HIS A 100 -4.87 0.78 -15.57
N VAL A 101 -3.64 0.32 -15.73
CA VAL A 101 -2.42 1.13 -15.59
C VAL A 101 -1.96 1.53 -17.00
N PRO A 102 -2.21 2.76 -17.47
CA PRO A 102 -1.98 3.12 -18.87
C PRO A 102 -0.50 3.08 -19.28
N VAL A 103 0.40 3.34 -18.32
CA VAL A 103 1.85 3.41 -18.56
C VAL A 103 2.43 2.03 -18.83
N THR A 104 2.11 1.04 -17.99
CA THR A 104 2.58 -0.35 -18.13
C THR A 104 1.65 -1.20 -19.01
N LYS A 105 0.48 -0.66 -19.40
CA LYS A 105 -0.58 -1.35 -20.15
C LYS A 105 -1.11 -2.59 -19.43
N GLU A 106 -0.99 -2.63 -18.11
CA GLU A 106 -1.51 -3.71 -17.29
C GLU A 106 -2.97 -3.47 -16.99
N THR A 107 -3.78 -4.54 -17.00
CA THR A 107 -5.20 -4.47 -16.63
C THR A 107 -5.50 -5.51 -15.57
N PHE A 108 -5.81 -5.06 -14.38
CA PHE A 108 -6.29 -5.87 -13.28
C PHE A 108 -7.81 -5.91 -13.35
N PHE A 109 -8.41 -7.08 -13.16
CA PHE A 109 -9.85 -7.20 -13.15
C PHE A 109 -10.32 -8.36 -12.29
N ALA A 110 -11.51 -8.22 -11.74
CA ALA A 110 -12.14 -9.24 -10.91
C ALA A 110 -13.65 -9.25 -11.16
N VAL A 111 -14.23 -10.43 -11.00
CA VAL A 111 -15.68 -10.62 -11.00
C VAL A 111 -16.03 -11.47 -9.78
N GLU A 112 -17.08 -11.10 -9.08
CA GLU A 112 -17.58 -11.84 -7.92
C GLU A 112 -17.73 -13.33 -8.25
N GLY A 113 -17.18 -14.18 -7.38
CA GLY A 113 -17.20 -15.63 -7.53
C GLY A 113 -16.27 -16.20 -8.61
N ARG A 114 -15.52 -15.38 -9.36
CA ARG A 114 -14.59 -15.84 -10.42
C ARG A 114 -13.12 -15.58 -10.13
N GLY A 115 -12.82 -14.88 -9.04
CA GLY A 115 -11.47 -14.50 -8.65
C GLY A 115 -10.98 -13.23 -9.33
N ALA A 116 -9.69 -12.96 -9.18
CA ALA A 116 -9.02 -11.77 -9.71
C ALA A 116 -7.91 -12.17 -10.68
N PHE A 117 -7.67 -11.32 -11.68
CA PHE A 117 -6.76 -11.56 -12.78
C PHE A 117 -5.99 -10.30 -13.12
N VAL A 118 -4.84 -10.49 -13.76
CA VAL A 118 -4.07 -9.43 -14.39
C VAL A 118 -3.80 -9.81 -15.84
N ARG A 119 -3.96 -8.85 -16.74
CA ARG A 119 -3.56 -8.94 -18.14
C ARG A 119 -2.35 -8.06 -18.38
N ARG A 120 -1.27 -8.68 -18.89
CA ARG A 120 -0.02 -8.02 -19.28
C ARG A 120 0.34 -8.48 -20.68
N GLU A 121 0.59 -7.56 -21.59
CA GLU A 121 1.01 -7.90 -22.97
C GLU A 121 0.07 -8.91 -23.67
N GLY A 122 -1.23 -8.82 -23.39
CA GLY A 122 -2.25 -9.74 -23.93
C GLY A 122 -2.38 -11.08 -23.19
N VAL A 123 -1.42 -11.44 -22.34
CA VAL A 123 -1.46 -12.65 -21.52
C VAL A 123 -2.25 -12.37 -20.23
N THR A 124 -3.21 -13.24 -19.92
CA THR A 124 -4.02 -13.15 -18.69
C THR A 124 -3.59 -14.22 -17.71
N SER A 125 -3.31 -13.83 -16.46
CA SER A 125 -3.01 -14.74 -15.36
C SER A 125 -3.86 -14.43 -14.12
N GLN A 126 -4.15 -15.45 -13.31
CA GLN A 126 -4.88 -15.28 -12.06
C GLN A 126 -3.95 -14.69 -10.99
N ILE A 127 -4.45 -13.75 -10.20
CA ILE A 127 -3.74 -13.22 -9.02
C ILE A 127 -4.38 -13.75 -7.74
N ARG A 128 -3.55 -13.93 -6.72
CA ARG A 128 -3.97 -14.38 -5.39
C ARG A 128 -3.28 -13.50 -4.37
N ALA A 129 -3.99 -13.20 -3.28
CA ALA A 129 -3.33 -12.63 -2.11
C ALA A 129 -2.30 -13.63 -1.59
N ALA A 130 -1.14 -13.15 -1.16
CA ALA A 130 -0.20 -13.98 -0.43
C ALA A 130 -0.88 -14.45 0.87
N GLU A 131 -0.65 -15.70 1.26
CA GLU A 131 -1.05 -16.17 2.58
C GLU A 131 -0.19 -15.46 3.62
N PHE A 132 -0.83 -14.86 4.62
CA PHE A 132 -0.12 -14.19 5.70
C PHE A 132 0.23 -15.21 6.78
N ASN A 133 1.52 -15.42 7.01
CA ASN A 133 2.03 -16.22 8.12
C ASN A 133 2.84 -15.32 9.08
N PRO A 134 2.36 -15.08 10.31
CA PRO A 134 3.07 -14.22 11.26
C PRO A 134 4.42 -14.77 11.73
N ALA A 135 4.72 -16.05 11.48
CA ALA A 135 6.00 -16.68 11.79
C ALA A 135 7.02 -16.62 10.63
N GLU A 136 6.62 -16.14 9.44
CA GLU A 136 7.54 -15.98 8.32
C GLU A 136 8.45 -14.77 8.51
N GLU A 137 9.75 -14.96 8.29
CA GLU A 137 10.70 -13.87 8.13
C GLU A 137 10.42 -13.11 6.82
N GLY A 138 10.60 -11.79 6.83
CA GLY A 138 10.41 -10.97 5.63
C GLY A 138 9.01 -10.37 5.44
N VAL A 139 8.30 -10.07 6.54
CA VAL A 139 7.03 -9.32 6.49
C VAL A 139 7.22 -7.99 5.74
N VAL A 140 6.50 -7.85 4.63
CA VAL A 140 6.50 -6.61 3.83
C VAL A 140 5.41 -5.68 4.36
N ILE A 141 5.81 -4.50 4.84
CA ILE A 141 4.88 -3.43 5.22
C ILE A 141 4.76 -2.46 4.04
N VAL A 142 3.54 -2.27 3.54
CA VAL A 142 3.26 -1.26 2.51
C VAL A 142 2.88 0.06 3.17
N GLY A 143 3.51 1.14 2.75
CA GLY A 143 3.20 2.51 3.19
C GLY A 143 3.02 3.43 1.98
N SER A 144 2.12 4.41 2.09
CA SER A 144 1.97 5.43 1.04
C SER A 144 3.22 6.30 0.97
N ALA A 145 3.81 6.42 -0.23
CA ALA A 145 4.96 7.29 -0.47
C ALA A 145 4.64 8.78 -0.26
N SER A 146 3.39 9.18 -0.55
CA SER A 146 2.97 10.58 -0.61
C SER A 146 2.02 10.99 0.53
N HIS A 147 1.33 10.03 1.16
CA HIS A 147 0.40 10.25 2.27
C HIS A 147 0.72 9.32 3.44
N MET A 148 1.95 9.36 3.95
CA MET A 148 2.27 8.71 5.22
C MET A 148 1.43 9.34 6.34
N SER A 149 0.47 8.59 6.88
CA SER A 149 -0.30 9.03 8.04
C SER A 149 0.63 9.33 9.21
N SER A 150 0.27 10.31 10.05
CA SER A 150 1.04 10.63 11.27
C SER A 150 1.23 9.41 12.17
N ALA A 151 0.23 8.52 12.20
CA ALA A 151 0.29 7.24 12.90
C ALA A 151 1.33 6.29 12.30
N THR A 152 1.46 6.23 10.97
CA THR A 152 2.48 5.43 10.28
C THR A 152 3.89 5.95 10.59
N LYS A 153 4.09 7.28 10.55
CA LYS A 153 5.38 7.90 10.90
C LYS A 153 5.76 7.60 12.35
N LEU A 154 4.81 7.76 13.28
CA LEU A 154 5.04 7.51 14.70
C LEU A 154 5.38 6.03 14.96
N ARG A 155 4.65 5.09 14.35
CA ARG A 155 4.92 3.66 14.47
C ARG A 155 6.29 3.27 13.92
N MET A 156 6.71 3.84 12.79
CA MET A 156 8.06 3.63 12.26
C MET A 156 9.15 4.18 13.18
N HIS A 157 8.94 5.37 13.77
CA HIS A 157 9.88 5.94 14.74
C HIS A 157 9.96 5.09 16.01
N LEU A 158 8.84 4.62 16.55
CA LEU A 158 8.82 3.72 17.71
C LEU A 158 9.57 2.42 17.42
N LEU A 159 9.35 1.80 16.25
CA LEU A 159 10.07 0.60 15.82
C LEU A 159 11.58 0.83 15.75
N LEU A 160 12.01 1.95 15.18
CA LEU A 160 13.43 2.32 15.10
C LEU A 160 14.02 2.55 16.51
N LEU A 161 13.30 3.24 17.38
CA LEU A 161 13.67 3.44 18.79
C LEU A 161 13.79 2.12 19.54
N LEU A 162 12.86 1.18 19.32
CA LEU A 162 12.88 -0.14 19.96
C LEU A 162 14.09 -0.96 19.49
N LEU A 163 14.39 -0.93 18.18
CA LEU A 163 15.57 -1.57 17.59
C LEU A 163 16.88 -0.98 18.14
N LEU A 164 16.96 0.36 18.25
CA LEU A 164 18.12 1.04 18.84
C LEU A 164 18.30 0.68 20.33
N LEU A 165 17.20 0.60 21.08
CA LEU A 165 17.22 0.23 22.50
C LEU A 165 17.66 -1.23 22.69
N LEU A 166 17.19 -2.13 21.83
CA LEU A 166 17.62 -3.53 21.81
C LEU A 166 19.11 -3.66 21.49
N LEU A 167 19.60 -2.90 20.50
CA LEU A 167 21.02 -2.87 20.12
C LEU A 167 21.88 -2.33 21.27
N LEU A 168 21.44 -1.26 21.94
CA LEU A 168 22.13 -0.70 23.11
C LEU A 168 22.18 -1.71 24.26
N LEU A 169 21.08 -2.43 24.52
CA LEU A 169 21.03 -3.47 25.55
C LEU A 169 22.05 -4.58 25.24
N LEU A 170 22.12 -5.03 23.98
CA LEU A 170 23.09 -6.03 23.53
C LEU A 170 24.54 -5.57 23.68
N LEU A 171 24.82 -4.28 23.45
CA LEU A 171 26.15 -3.69 23.62
C LEU A 171 26.57 -3.53 25.09
N LEU A 172 25.63 -3.24 25.98
CA LEU A 172 25.89 -3.05 27.41
C LEU A 172 25.94 -4.36 28.20
N LEU A 173 25.29 -5.42 27.70
CA LEU A 173 25.23 -6.73 28.36
C LEU A 173 26.62 -7.30 28.71
N PRO A 174 27.64 -7.27 27.82
CA PRO A 174 28.98 -7.75 28.14
C PRO A 174 29.69 -6.91 29.21
N LEU A 175 29.49 -5.58 29.21
CA LEU A 175 30.08 -4.71 30.24
C LEU A 175 29.56 -5.05 31.64
N LEU A 176 28.32 -5.52 31.74
CA LEU A 176 27.70 -5.89 33.00
C LEU A 176 28.09 -7.32 33.44
N LEU A 177 28.24 -8.23 32.49
CA LEU A 177 28.57 -9.64 32.75
C LEU A 177 30.07 -9.88 32.98
N LEU A 178 30.95 -9.12 32.32
CA LEU A 178 32.40 -9.32 32.38
C LEU A 178 32.98 -9.17 33.81
N PRO A 179 32.61 -8.15 34.61
CA PRO A 179 33.10 -8.04 36.00
C PRO A 179 32.62 -9.21 36.87
N LEU A 180 31.40 -9.69 36.65
CA LEU A 180 30.84 -10.83 37.38
C LEU A 180 31.59 -12.12 37.05
N LEU A 181 31.93 -12.33 35.77
CA LEU A 181 32.74 -13.46 35.32
C LEU A 181 34.16 -13.39 35.89
N LEU A 182 34.79 -12.21 35.89
CA LEU A 182 36.11 -11.99 36.49
C LEU A 182 36.11 -12.26 38.00
N LEU A 183 35.07 -11.81 38.72
CA LEU A 183 34.90 -12.06 40.15
C LEU A 183 34.76 -13.56 40.44
N LEU A 184 33.95 -14.27 39.64
CA LEU A 184 33.78 -15.72 39.76
C LEU A 184 35.11 -16.45 39.53
N LEU A 185 35.89 -16.03 38.53
CA LEU A 185 37.18 -16.62 38.20
C LEU A 185 38.22 -16.38 39.31
N LEU A 186 38.21 -15.18 39.92
CA LEU A 186 39.04 -14.85 41.08
C LEU A 186 38.70 -15.72 42.29
N LEU A 187 37.41 -15.90 42.60
CA LEU A 187 36.94 -16.75 43.69
C LEU A 187 37.35 -18.21 43.48
N LEU A 188 37.26 -18.71 42.24
CA LEU A 188 37.65 -20.07 41.89
C LEU A 188 39.17 -20.29 42.01
N LEU A 189 39.97 -19.30 41.60
CA LEU A 189 41.42 -19.30 41.80
C LEU A 189 41.79 -19.33 43.29
N LEU A 190 41.11 -18.51 44.10
CA LEU A 190 41.32 -18.44 45.54
C LEU A 190 41.01 -19.78 46.23
N LEU A 191 39.90 -20.41 45.85
CA LEU A 191 39.52 -21.73 46.33
C LEU A 191 40.56 -22.81 45.98
N LEU A 192 41.07 -22.78 44.74
CA LEU A 192 42.08 -23.73 44.27
C LEU A 192 43.42 -23.56 44.99
N LEU A 193 43.80 -22.32 45.30
CA LEU A 193 44.99 -22.00 46.07
C LEU A 193 44.86 -22.46 47.53
N LEU A 194 43.67 -22.32 48.11
CA LEU A 194 43.33 -22.81 49.46
C LEU A 194 43.39 -24.34 49.53
N LEU A 195 42.90 -25.03 48.49
CA LEU A 195 42.95 -26.49 48.38
C LEU A 195 44.38 -27.01 48.22
N LEU A 196 45.22 -26.31 47.45
CA LEU A 196 46.65 -26.60 47.32
C LEU A 196 47.40 -26.43 48.65
N LEU A 197 47.12 -25.36 49.39
CA LEU A 197 47.67 -25.14 50.73
C LEU A 197 47.27 -26.25 51.70
N LEU A 198 46.02 -26.71 51.64
CA LEU A 198 45.54 -27.82 52.47
C LEU A 198 46.27 -29.14 52.15
N LEU A 199 46.52 -29.42 50.86
CA LEU A 199 47.28 -30.58 50.40
C LEU A 199 48.75 -30.55 50.83
N LEU A 200 49.36 -29.37 50.97
CA LEU A 200 50.74 -29.22 51.46
C LEU A 200 50.87 -29.39 52.99
N LEU A 201 49.76 -29.30 53.73
CA LEU A 201 49.70 -29.45 55.19
C LEU A 201 49.36 -30.87 55.65
N LEU A 202 48.99 -31.76 54.71
CA LEU A 202 48.69 -33.19 54.92
C LEU A 202 49.89 -34.05 54.55
#